data_AF-A0A250LL77-F1
#
_entry.id   AF-A0A250LL77-F1
#
_cell.length_a   1.000
_cell.length_b   1.000
_cell.length_c   1.000
_cell.angle_alpha   90.00
_cell.angle_beta   90.00
_cell.angle_gamma   90.00
#
_symmetry.space_group_name_H-M   'P 1'
#
loop_
_entity.id
_entity.type
_entity.pdbx_description
1 polymer ?
#
loop_
_entity_poly.entity_id
_entity_poly.type
_entity_poly.pdbx_seq_one_letter_code
_entity_poly.pdbx_strand_id
1 'polypeptide(L)'
;MANWNSLPLRKNDVTRTGYGHKEGRFSPLSWASLLFWGIVARRAMKLGRNVVVTGAADSGANTVLSFVSGKTLGPDAKGAASKNYSPTFDDLQGDMALKFIGPRSFDPNAWRTIMEHLGEEGRPFAIATVNRHGEWLRHELDLYAATSKARGIFWLTLK
;
A
#
# COMPACT_ATOMS: atom_id res chain seq x y z
N MET A 1 -8.80 15.59 -21.65
CA MET A 1 -8.23 14.83 -20.52
C MET A 1 -9.23 13.74 -20.17
N ALA A 2 -8.80 12.46 -20.11
CA ALA A 2 -9.68 11.38 -19.69
C ALA A 2 -10.23 11.68 -18.29
N ASN A 3 -11.50 11.36 -18.02
CA ASN A 3 -12.11 11.58 -16.71
C ASN A 3 -11.58 10.51 -15.75
N TRP A 4 -10.36 10.71 -15.23
CA TRP A 4 -9.61 9.73 -14.43
C TRP A 4 -10.34 9.25 -13.16
N ASN A 5 -11.39 9.97 -12.72
CA ASN A 5 -12.27 9.57 -11.63
C ASN A 5 -13.20 8.39 -11.98
N SER A 6 -13.32 8.01 -13.26
CA SER A 6 -14.23 6.95 -13.71
C SER A 6 -13.58 5.59 -13.92
N LEU A 7 -12.31 5.41 -13.57
CA LEU A 7 -11.67 4.08 -13.62
C LEU A 7 -12.47 3.09 -12.75
N PRO A 8 -12.77 1.87 -13.23
CA PRO A 8 -13.64 0.92 -12.52
C PRO A 8 -13.20 0.62 -11.08
N LEU A 9 -11.90 0.65 -10.79
CA LEU A 9 -11.38 0.46 -9.43
C LEU A 9 -11.76 1.60 -8.49
N ARG A 10 -11.70 2.85 -8.95
CA ARG A 10 -11.95 4.03 -8.10
C ARG A 10 -13.39 4.08 -7.57
N LYS A 11 -14.35 3.48 -8.29
CA LYS A 11 -15.72 3.29 -7.79
C LYS A 11 -15.79 2.33 -6.61
N ASN A 12 -14.89 1.36 -6.58
CA ASN A 12 -14.81 0.40 -5.49
C ASN A 12 -13.92 0.93 -4.36
N ASP A 13 -12.96 1.81 -4.61
CA ASP A 13 -12.00 2.29 -3.62
C ASP A 13 -12.66 2.88 -2.37
N VAL A 14 -12.19 2.43 -1.21
CA VAL A 14 -12.67 2.94 0.08
C VAL A 14 -11.52 3.72 0.71
N THR A 15 -11.68 5.04 0.81
CA THR A 15 -10.72 5.88 1.54
C THR A 15 -11.23 6.14 2.95
N ARG A 16 -10.42 5.77 3.96
CA ARG A 16 -10.66 6.09 5.37
C ARG A 16 -9.52 6.92 5.93
N THR A 17 -9.86 7.88 6.78
CA THR A 17 -8.88 8.58 7.62
C THR A 17 -8.94 8.00 9.03
N GLY A 18 -7.78 7.64 9.58
CA GLY A 18 -7.61 7.22 10.96
C GLY A 18 -7.47 8.41 11.88
N TYR A 19 -7.86 8.26 13.14
CA TYR A 19 -7.82 9.31 14.16
C TYR A 19 -6.39 9.63 14.60
N GLY A 20 -5.86 10.78 14.16
CA GLY A 20 -4.71 11.46 14.76
C GLY A 20 -5.18 12.59 15.64
N HIS A 21 -4.59 12.72 16.84
CA HIS A 21 -4.94 13.79 17.78
C HIS A 21 -4.70 15.19 17.18
N LYS A 22 -5.48 16.16 17.68
CA LYS A 22 -5.60 17.57 17.25
C LYS A 22 -4.30 18.22 16.72
N GLU A 23 -4.48 19.10 15.73
CA GLU A 23 -3.47 20.01 15.18
C GLU A 23 -2.52 20.54 16.26
N GLY A 24 -1.21 20.38 16.04
CA GLY A 24 -0.15 21.00 16.83
C GLY A 24 0.75 20.05 17.63
N ARG A 25 0.39 18.78 17.83
CA ARG A 25 1.28 17.77 18.42
C ARG A 25 1.03 16.39 17.80
N PHE A 26 1.95 15.90 16.99
CA PHE A 26 1.94 14.51 16.50
C PHE A 26 2.27 13.57 17.68
N SER A 27 1.25 13.15 18.44
CA SER A 27 1.39 12.00 19.33
C SER A 27 1.24 10.72 18.49
N PRO A 28 2.16 9.74 18.60
CA PRO A 28 1.99 8.44 17.95
C PRO A 28 0.61 7.86 18.25
N LEU A 29 -0.02 7.23 17.26
CA LEU A 29 -1.29 6.53 17.48
C LEU A 29 -1.16 5.56 18.66
N SER A 30 -2.19 5.52 19.51
CA SER A 30 -2.22 4.54 20.59
C SER A 30 -2.12 3.12 20.02
N TRP A 31 -1.50 2.22 20.76
CA TRP A 31 -1.35 0.81 20.35
C TRP A 31 -2.70 0.17 19.99
N ALA A 32 -3.75 0.47 20.76
CA ALA A 32 -5.12 0.02 20.48
C ALA A 32 -5.66 0.51 19.12
N SER A 33 -5.34 1.75 18.74
CA SER A 33 -5.74 2.31 17.43
C SER A 33 -5.01 1.62 16.29
N LEU A 34 -3.71 1.36 16.45
CA LEU A 34 -2.91 0.62 15.46
C LEU A 34 -3.42 -0.81 15.29
N LEU A 35 -3.77 -1.49 16.40
CA LEU A 35 -4.39 -2.82 16.39
C LEU A 35 -5.72 -2.81 15.62
N PHE A 36 -6.60 -1.86 15.94
CA PHE A 36 -7.90 -1.73 15.28
C PHE A 36 -7.74 -1.57 13.76
N TRP A 37 -6.89 -0.63 13.34
CA TRP A 37 -6.64 -0.39 11.91
C TRP A 37 -5.95 -1.57 11.22
N GLY A 38 -5.05 -2.28 11.93
CA GLY A 38 -4.44 -3.52 11.46
C GLY A 38 -5.49 -4.61 11.18
N ILE A 39 -6.47 -4.77 12.08
CA ILE A 39 -7.58 -5.72 11.89
C ILE A 39 -8.46 -5.31 10.71
N VAL A 40 -8.78 -4.02 10.58
CA VAL A 40 -9.58 -3.49 9.46
C VAL A 40 -8.86 -3.73 8.12
N ALA A 41 -7.56 -3.41 8.05
CA ALA A 41 -6.73 -3.67 6.87
C ALA A 41 -6.70 -5.16 6.50
N ARG A 42 -6.48 -6.04 7.49
CA ARG A 42 -6.51 -7.49 7.29
C ARG A 42 -7.86 -7.97 6.76
N ARG A 43 -8.97 -7.42 7.27
CA ARG A 43 -10.32 -7.78 6.80
C ARG A 43 -10.58 -7.29 5.38
N ALA A 44 -10.10 -6.10 5.02
CA ALA A 44 -10.20 -5.59 3.65
C ALA A 44 -9.50 -6.53 2.64
N MET A 45 -8.30 -7.02 2.97
CA MET A 45 -7.58 -8.02 2.15
C MET A 45 -8.37 -9.31 1.97
N LYS A 46 -8.97 -9.84 3.05
CA LYS A 46 -9.83 -11.04 2.99
C LYS A 46 -11.07 -10.84 2.13
N LEU A 47 -11.55 -9.60 2.00
CA LEU A 47 -12.67 -9.23 1.12
C LEU A 47 -12.22 -8.95 -0.32
N GLY A 48 -10.99 -9.32 -0.68
CA GLY A 48 -10.47 -9.18 -2.04
C GLY A 48 -10.04 -7.77 -2.40
N ARG A 49 -9.76 -6.89 -1.43
CA ARG A 49 -9.20 -5.56 -1.67
C ARG A 49 -7.68 -5.57 -1.56
N ASN A 50 -6.98 -4.71 -2.31
CA ASN A 50 -5.61 -4.34 -1.96
C ASN A 50 -5.61 -3.28 -0.85
N VAL A 51 -4.56 -3.20 -0.06
CA VAL A 51 -4.49 -2.25 1.06
C VAL A 51 -3.39 -1.24 0.85
N VAL A 52 -3.70 0.05 1.03
CA VAL A 52 -2.69 1.11 1.04
C VAL A 52 -2.81 1.86 2.36
N VAL A 53 -1.74 1.89 3.14
CA VAL A 53 -1.65 2.63 4.40
C VAL A 53 -0.68 3.79 4.22
N THR A 54 -1.15 4.99 4.50
CA THR A 54 -0.41 6.25 4.41
C THR A 54 -0.42 6.99 5.73
N GLY A 55 0.57 7.82 6.01
CA GLY A 55 0.55 8.71 7.17
C GLY A 55 1.84 9.51 7.34
N ALA A 56 1.99 10.25 8.45
CA ALA A 56 3.29 10.84 8.80
C ALA A 56 4.38 9.76 8.98
N ALA A 57 5.66 10.15 8.99
CA ALA A 57 6.79 9.21 9.12
C ALA A 57 6.64 8.27 10.34
N ASP A 58 6.12 8.79 11.45
CA ASP A 58 5.94 8.04 12.72
C ASP A 58 4.47 7.68 13.01
N SER A 59 3.61 7.71 11.99
CA SER A 59 2.18 7.42 12.13
C SER A 59 1.86 5.95 12.48
N GLY A 60 2.83 5.05 12.36
CA GLY A 60 2.62 3.61 12.54
C GLY A 60 2.05 2.90 11.30
N ALA A 61 2.19 3.47 10.11
CA ALA A 61 1.75 2.82 8.85
C ALA A 61 2.38 1.44 8.65
N ASN A 62 3.68 1.29 8.93
CA ASN A 62 4.38 0.01 8.90
C ASN A 62 3.84 -0.96 9.95
N THR A 63 3.50 -0.46 11.14
CA THR A 63 2.88 -1.25 12.22
C THR A 63 1.52 -1.79 11.78
N VAL A 64 0.67 -1.00 11.13
CA VAL A 64 -0.62 -1.46 10.58
C VAL A 64 -0.39 -2.54 9.51
N LEU A 65 0.60 -2.38 8.63
CA LEU A 65 0.95 -3.35 7.59
C LEU A 65 1.46 -4.69 8.15
N SER A 66 2.04 -4.71 9.36
CA SER A 66 2.48 -5.94 10.02
C SER A 66 1.32 -6.92 10.32
N PHE A 67 0.10 -6.41 10.51
CA PHE A 67 -1.10 -7.21 10.74
C PHE A 67 -1.67 -7.86 9.46
N VAL A 68 -1.21 -7.42 8.29
CA VAL A 68 -1.51 -8.06 7.02
C VAL A 68 -0.52 -9.22 6.81
N SER A 69 -1.05 -10.42 6.55
CA SER A 69 -0.24 -11.58 6.20
C SER A 69 0.32 -11.42 4.78
N GLY A 70 1.60 -11.70 4.59
CA GLY A 70 2.22 -11.62 3.26
C GLY A 70 3.74 -11.57 3.33
N LYS A 71 4.37 -11.69 2.15
CA LYS A 71 5.82 -11.53 1.98
C LYS A 71 6.14 -10.04 1.91
N THR A 72 7.01 -9.56 2.80
CA THR A 72 7.46 -8.16 2.80
C THR A 72 8.58 -7.95 1.79
N LEU A 73 8.43 -6.92 0.95
CA LEU A 73 9.40 -6.44 -0.03
C LEU A 73 9.70 -4.96 0.25
N GLY A 74 10.96 -4.57 0.13
CA GLY A 74 11.43 -3.21 0.37
C GLY A 74 12.78 -3.16 1.09
N PRO A 75 13.42 -1.98 1.15
CA PRO A 75 14.75 -1.81 1.74
C PRO A 75 14.83 -2.28 3.21
N ASP A 76 13.74 -2.14 3.96
CA ASP A 76 13.69 -2.56 5.37
C ASP A 76 13.31 -4.05 5.56
N ALA A 77 13.06 -4.81 4.48
CA ALA A 77 12.61 -6.19 4.59
C ALA A 77 13.68 -7.12 5.19
N LYS A 78 14.98 -6.83 5.00
CA LYS A 78 16.13 -7.58 5.52
C LYS A 78 17.43 -6.75 5.52
N GLY A 79 17.44 -5.56 6.14
CA GLY A 79 18.68 -4.77 6.28
C GLY A 79 19.31 -4.30 4.97
N ALA A 80 18.52 -4.09 3.92
CA ALA A 80 19.03 -3.64 2.63
C ALA A 80 19.27 -2.12 2.66
N ALA A 81 20.53 -1.73 2.82
CA ALA A 81 21.01 -0.35 2.79
C ALA A 81 20.99 0.31 1.39
N SER A 82 20.17 -0.19 0.45
CA SER A 82 20.10 0.29 -0.92
C SER A 82 18.89 1.19 -1.12
N LYS A 83 19.13 2.41 -1.62
CA LYS A 83 18.09 3.36 -2.05
C LYS A 83 17.32 2.91 -3.30
N ASN A 84 17.76 1.84 -3.95
CA ASN A 84 17.19 1.29 -5.18
C ASN A 84 16.92 -0.21 -4.96
N TYR A 85 15.80 -0.53 -4.33
CA TYR A 85 15.37 -1.92 -4.16
C TYR A 85 14.55 -2.34 -5.39
N SER A 86 15.05 -3.32 -6.14
CA SER A 86 14.34 -3.95 -7.26
C SER A 86 14.12 -5.42 -6.93
N PRO A 87 12.87 -5.86 -6.69
CA PRO A 87 12.57 -7.27 -6.43
C PRO A 87 12.85 -8.11 -7.68
N THR A 88 13.27 -9.36 -7.50
CA THR A 88 13.44 -10.29 -8.61
C THR A 88 12.10 -10.85 -9.08
N PHE A 89 12.07 -11.51 -10.24
CA PHE A 89 10.86 -12.19 -10.70
C PHE A 89 10.38 -13.25 -9.70
N ASP A 90 11.31 -14.03 -9.13
CA ASP A 90 11.01 -15.01 -8.08
C ASP A 90 10.41 -14.35 -6.82
N ASP A 91 10.77 -13.10 -6.54
CA ASP A 91 10.17 -12.36 -5.43
C ASP A 91 8.69 -12.05 -5.65
N LEU A 92 8.31 -11.87 -6.92
CA LEU A 92 6.97 -11.55 -7.40
C LEU A 92 6.13 -12.79 -7.71
N GLN A 93 6.68 -14.00 -7.60
CA GLN A 93 5.93 -15.25 -7.75
C GLN A 93 5.30 -15.75 -6.43
N GLY A 94 4.31 -16.64 -6.58
CA GLY A 94 3.66 -17.39 -5.50
C GLY A 94 2.32 -16.82 -5.01
N ASP A 95 1.69 -17.53 -4.09
CA ASP A 95 0.27 -17.27 -3.73
C ASP A 95 0.08 -16.30 -2.57
N MET A 96 1.13 -16.05 -1.78
CA MET A 96 1.05 -15.14 -0.63
C MET A 96 0.84 -13.70 -1.08
N ALA A 97 0.13 -12.88 -0.31
CA ALA A 97 0.08 -11.46 -0.62
C ALA A 97 1.47 -10.80 -0.52
N LEU A 98 1.75 -9.79 -1.36
CA LEU A 98 2.98 -9.00 -1.27
C LEU A 98 2.76 -7.74 -0.42
N LYS A 99 3.75 -7.38 0.40
CA LYS A 99 3.71 -6.19 1.25
C LYS A 99 4.88 -5.27 0.89
N PHE A 100 4.59 -4.09 0.37
CA PHE A 100 5.59 -3.12 -0.05
C PHE A 100 5.77 -2.04 1.03
N ILE A 101 6.99 -1.89 1.54
CA ILE A 101 7.35 -0.82 2.48
C ILE A 101 8.25 0.17 1.75
N GLY A 102 7.88 1.45 1.78
CA GLY A 102 8.67 2.51 1.15
C GLY A 102 8.72 2.39 -0.38
N PRO A 103 7.56 2.39 -1.07
CA PRO A 103 7.49 2.17 -2.53
C PRO A 103 8.31 3.17 -3.36
N ARG A 104 8.60 4.38 -2.85
CA ARG A 104 9.46 5.36 -3.53
C ARG A 104 10.95 5.00 -3.54
N SER A 105 11.35 4.04 -2.71
CA SER A 105 12.71 3.49 -2.70
C SER A 105 12.90 2.38 -3.74
N PHE A 106 11.85 2.07 -4.51
CA PHE A 106 11.94 1.21 -5.68
C PHE A 106 12.32 2.05 -6.89
N ASP A 107 13.06 1.45 -7.82
CA ASP A 107 13.28 2.05 -9.12
C ASP A 107 11.91 2.30 -9.82
N PRO A 108 11.65 3.50 -10.39
CA PRO A 108 10.35 3.81 -10.99
C PRO A 108 9.95 2.86 -12.13
N ASN A 109 10.91 2.38 -12.93
CA ASN A 109 10.61 1.44 -14.00
C ASN A 109 10.32 0.05 -13.43
N ALA A 110 11.07 -0.37 -12.41
CA ALA A 110 10.77 -1.60 -11.69
C ALA A 110 9.37 -1.54 -11.04
N TRP A 111 9.01 -0.41 -10.45
CA TRP A 111 7.70 -0.21 -9.83
C TRP A 111 6.55 -0.35 -10.81
N ARG A 112 6.67 0.25 -12.00
CA ARG A 112 5.69 0.10 -13.08
C ARG A 112 5.49 -1.36 -13.46
N THR A 113 6.59 -2.08 -13.72
CA THR A 113 6.55 -3.51 -14.06
C THR A 113 5.90 -4.34 -12.96
N ILE A 114 6.16 -4.04 -11.68
CA ILE A 114 5.53 -4.71 -10.55
C ILE A 114 4.02 -4.47 -10.54
N MET A 115 3.57 -3.22 -10.69
CA MET A 115 2.15 -2.87 -10.66
C MET A 115 1.39 -3.54 -11.81
N GLU A 116 1.94 -3.52 -13.03
CA GLU A 116 1.35 -4.20 -14.19
C GLU A 116 1.27 -5.71 -13.96
N HIS A 117 2.36 -6.34 -13.50
CA HIS A 117 2.42 -7.76 -13.24
C HIS A 117 1.40 -8.20 -12.17
N LEU A 118 1.32 -7.48 -11.04
CA LEU A 118 0.33 -7.74 -10.00
C LEU A 118 -1.10 -7.56 -10.50
N GLY A 119 -1.29 -6.61 -11.41
CA GLY A 119 -2.56 -6.35 -12.07
C GLY A 119 -3.01 -7.47 -13.01
N GLU A 120 -2.08 -8.10 -13.73
CA GLU A 120 -2.38 -9.21 -14.64
C GLU A 120 -2.52 -10.56 -13.93
N GLU A 121 -1.76 -10.79 -12.85
CA GLU A 121 -1.92 -11.97 -12.01
C GLU A 121 -3.16 -11.87 -11.12
N GLY A 122 -3.58 -10.65 -10.81
CA GLY A 122 -4.63 -10.39 -9.82
C GLY A 122 -4.18 -10.79 -8.41
N ARG A 123 -2.88 -10.77 -8.13
CA ARG A 123 -2.31 -11.15 -6.83
C ARG A 123 -2.56 -10.05 -5.79
N PRO A 124 -3.05 -10.37 -4.59
CA PRO A 124 -3.31 -9.35 -3.58
C PRO A 124 -2.02 -8.74 -3.04
N PHE A 125 -2.03 -7.42 -2.81
CA PHE A 125 -0.90 -6.71 -2.22
C PHE A 125 -1.32 -5.66 -1.20
N ALA A 126 -0.35 -5.25 -0.35
CA ALA A 126 -0.51 -4.16 0.58
C ALA A 126 0.71 -3.22 0.56
N ILE A 127 0.51 -1.93 0.79
CA ILE A 127 1.56 -0.90 0.71
C ILE A 127 1.54 -0.05 1.98
N ALA A 128 2.72 0.26 2.53
CA ALA A 128 2.90 1.33 3.51
C ALA A 128 3.81 2.44 2.95
N THR A 129 3.35 3.69 3.03
CA THR A 129 4.13 4.86 2.60
C THR A 129 3.82 6.11 3.43
N VAL A 130 4.62 7.16 3.28
CA VAL A 130 4.34 8.45 3.92
C VAL A 130 3.33 9.28 3.12
N ASN A 131 2.51 10.09 3.80
CA ASN A 131 1.36 10.79 3.21
C ASN A 131 1.78 11.75 2.08
N ARG A 132 2.94 12.40 2.20
CA ARG A 132 3.50 13.27 1.14
C ARG A 132 3.78 12.52 -0.18
N HIS A 133 3.80 11.19 -0.18
CA HIS A 133 3.94 10.35 -1.38
C HIS A 133 2.59 9.81 -1.88
N GLY A 134 1.48 10.14 -1.22
CA GLY A 134 0.16 9.56 -1.52
C GLY A 134 -0.33 9.88 -2.92
N GLU A 135 -0.15 11.12 -3.41
CA GLU A 135 -0.57 11.51 -4.75
C GLU A 135 0.24 10.80 -5.84
N TRP A 136 1.56 10.75 -5.69
CA TRP A 136 2.42 9.96 -6.57
C TRP A 136 1.98 8.50 -6.60
N LEU A 137 1.78 7.87 -5.45
CA LEU A 137 1.37 6.47 -5.37
C LEU A 137 -0.01 6.23 -6.01
N ARG A 138 -0.95 7.17 -5.86
CA ARG A 138 -2.25 7.08 -6.54
C ARG A 138 -2.09 7.06 -8.06
N HIS A 139 -1.19 7.88 -8.59
CA HIS A 139 -0.92 7.88 -10.02
C HIS A 139 -0.30 6.56 -10.49
N GLU A 140 0.65 6.00 -9.74
CA GLU A 140 1.23 4.69 -10.07
C GLU A 140 0.19 3.55 -10.01
N LEU A 141 -0.77 3.64 -9.08
CA LEU A 141 -1.85 2.65 -8.96
C LEU A 141 -2.90 2.76 -10.09
N ASP A 142 -2.90 3.84 -10.87
CA ASP A 142 -3.74 3.91 -12.08
C ASP A 142 -3.27 2.90 -13.13
N LEU A 143 -1.97 2.59 -13.18
CA LEU A 143 -1.40 1.55 -14.06
C LEU A 143 -1.91 0.16 -13.64
N TYR A 144 -1.89 -0.12 -12.34
CA TYR A 144 -2.53 -1.32 -11.80
C TYR A 144 -4.02 -1.35 -12.13
N ALA A 145 -4.73 -0.23 -12.00
CA ALA A 145 -6.17 -0.17 -12.26
C ALA A 145 -6.56 -0.38 -13.73
N ALA A 146 -5.60 -0.25 -14.66
CA ALA A 146 -5.81 -0.44 -16.09
C ALA A 146 -5.74 -1.92 -16.53
N THR A 147 -5.31 -2.84 -15.65
CA THR A 147 -5.13 -4.25 -15.98
C THR A 147 -6.42 -5.08 -15.89
N SER A 148 -6.38 -6.30 -16.43
CA SER A 148 -7.55 -7.17 -16.56
C SER A 148 -8.10 -7.75 -15.24
N LYS A 149 -7.26 -7.91 -14.20
CA LYS A 149 -7.62 -8.55 -12.91
C LYS A 149 -7.47 -7.62 -11.71
N ALA A 150 -7.52 -6.31 -11.94
CA ALA A 150 -7.34 -5.32 -10.90
C ALA A 150 -8.46 -5.38 -9.83
N ARG A 151 -8.06 -5.32 -8.55
CA ARG A 151 -8.92 -5.42 -7.37
C ARG A 151 -9.05 -4.05 -6.69
N GLY A 152 -10.23 -3.74 -6.14
CA GLY A 152 -10.46 -2.46 -5.46
C GLY A 152 -9.48 -2.19 -4.31
N ILE A 153 -9.20 -0.92 -4.04
CA ILE A 153 -8.19 -0.50 -3.06
C ILE A 153 -8.89 -0.03 -1.77
N PHE A 154 -8.39 -0.49 -0.63
CA PHE A 154 -8.70 0.06 0.68
C PHE A 154 -7.57 1.01 1.08
N TRP A 155 -7.83 2.30 1.01
CA TRP A 155 -6.88 3.35 1.35
C TRP A 155 -7.11 3.84 2.77
N LEU A 156 -6.11 3.71 3.63
CA LEU A 156 -6.13 4.22 4.99
C LEU A 156 -5.08 5.32 5.13
N THR A 157 -5.50 6.50 5.56
CA THR A 157 -4.59 7.59 5.93
C THR A 157 -4.60 7.79 7.42
N LEU A 158 -3.51 7.40 8.09
CA LEU A 158 -3.25 7.67 9.50
C LEU A 158 -2.86 9.15 9.64
N LYS A 159 -3.57 9.86 10.52
CA LYS A 159 -3.24 11.24 10.89
C LYS A 159 -2.40 11.25 12.14
#